data_AF-A0A2E3BSJ1-F1
#
_entry.id   AF-A0A2E3BSJ1-F1
#
_cell.length_a   1.000
_cell.length_b   1.000
_cell.length_c   1.000
_cell.angle_alpha   90.00
_cell.angle_beta   90.00
_cell.angle_gamma   90.00
#
_symmetry.space_group_name_H-M   'P 1'
#
loop_
_entity.id
_entity.type
_entity.pdbx_description
1 polymer ?
#
loop_
_entity_poly.entity_id
_entity_poly.type
_entity_poly.pdbx_seq_one_letter_code
_entity_poly.pdbx_strand_id
1 'polypeptide(L)'
;NLWVDAERMMLNIESQNGLVMAEKVMIDLVGKGVARDEAHEILRTASFQAVETGEHLKEICLKTEKLMEVFSEDEMNSMFEPSSHLGVSGEIVDEAVALARDAIKG
;
A
#
# COMPACT_ATOMS: atom_id res chain seq x y z
N ASN A 1 -19.97 -12.02 -21.58
CA ASN A 1 -19.70 -11.57 -20.19
C ASN A 1 -18.21 -11.51 -19.95
N LEU A 2 -17.77 -10.54 -19.15
CA LEU A 2 -16.44 -10.55 -18.55
C LEU A 2 -16.45 -11.50 -17.35
N TRP A 3 -15.30 -12.11 -17.03
CA TRP A 3 -15.08 -12.86 -15.79
C TRP A 3 -13.93 -12.19 -15.03
N VAL A 4 -14.06 -12.09 -13.71
CA VAL A 4 -13.05 -11.47 -12.83
C VAL A 4 -12.48 -12.56 -11.92
N ASP A 5 -11.16 -12.62 -11.85
CA ASP A 5 -10.39 -13.57 -11.05
C ASP A 5 -9.66 -12.80 -9.95
N ALA A 6 -10.31 -12.68 -8.79
CA ALA A 6 -9.82 -11.90 -7.66
C ALA A 6 -8.58 -12.53 -6.99
N GLU A 7 -8.48 -13.87 -6.99
CA GLU A 7 -7.30 -14.58 -6.48
C GLU A 7 -6.07 -14.25 -7.32
N ARG A 8 -6.21 -14.29 -8.66
CA ARG A 8 -5.13 -13.91 -9.56
C ARG A 8 -4.79 -12.42 -9.52
N MET A 9 -5.75 -11.55 -9.25
CA MET A 9 -5.46 -10.13 -8.98
C MET A 9 -4.55 -9.99 -7.75
N MET A 10 -4.85 -10.71 -6.66
CA MET A 10 -4.01 -10.68 -5.45
C MET A 10 -2.62 -11.27 -5.68
N LEU A 11 -2.51 -12.39 -6.39
CA LEU A 11 -1.21 -12.98 -6.77
C LEU A 11 -0.35 -12.03 -7.63
N ASN A 12 -0.97 -11.23 -8.50
CA ASN A 12 -0.24 -10.24 -9.30
C ASN A 12 0.28 -9.08 -8.43
N ILE A 13 -0.49 -8.64 -7.42
CA ILE A 13 -0.05 -7.62 -6.45
C ILE A 13 1.12 -8.16 -5.62
N GLU A 14 0.99 -9.37 -5.07
CA GLU A 14 2.02 -10.03 -4.27
C GLU A 14 3.31 -10.29 -5.06
N SER A 15 3.20 -10.53 -6.38
CA SER A 15 4.38 -10.73 -7.25
C SER A 15 5.35 -9.54 -7.31
N GLN A 16 4.96 -8.38 -6.76
CA GLN A 16 5.83 -7.21 -6.59
C GLN A 16 6.61 -7.21 -5.26
N ASN A 17 6.59 -8.30 -4.49
CA ASN A 17 7.31 -8.48 -3.22
C ASN A 17 7.06 -7.31 -2.23
N GLY A 18 5.82 -6.84 -2.16
CA GLY A 18 5.39 -5.74 -1.28
C GLY A 18 5.82 -4.34 -1.73
N LEU A 19 6.61 -4.17 -2.80
CA LEU A 19 7.11 -2.86 -3.25
C LEU A 19 5.99 -1.85 -3.57
N VAL A 20 4.83 -2.33 -4.01
CA VAL A 20 3.64 -1.49 -4.27
C VAL A 20 3.09 -0.83 -3.01
N MET A 21 3.36 -1.39 -1.83
CA MET A 21 2.94 -0.86 -0.52
C MET A 21 3.94 0.16 0.07
N ALA A 22 5.07 0.43 -0.61
CA ALA A 22 6.08 1.37 -0.11
C ALA A 22 5.54 2.79 0.11
N GLU A 23 4.59 3.24 -0.71
CA GLU A 23 3.91 4.54 -0.53
C GLU A 23 3.07 4.56 0.76
N LYS A 24 2.33 3.49 1.05
CA LYS A 24 1.49 3.35 2.24
C LYS A 24 2.32 3.51 3.52
N VAL A 25 3.45 2.81 3.61
CA VAL A 25 4.37 2.92 4.77
C VAL A 25 4.97 4.34 4.87
N MET A 26 5.30 4.99 3.75
CA MET A 26 5.83 6.37 3.75
C MET A 26 4.78 7.38 4.23
N ILE A 27 3.52 7.24 3.80
CA ILE A 27 2.40 8.09 4.26
C ILE A 27 2.19 7.91 5.77
N ASP A 28 2.18 6.68 6.25
CA ASP A 28 1.93 6.39 7.67
C ASP A 28 3.10 6.86 8.56
N LEU A 29 4.36 6.83 8.07
CA LEU A 29 5.51 7.45 8.76
C LEU A 29 5.31 8.96 8.93
N VAL A 30 4.89 9.64 7.88
CA VAL A 30 4.60 11.08 7.93
C VAL A 30 3.41 11.35 8.87
N GLY A 31 2.40 10.49 8.88
CA GLY A 31 1.28 10.52 9.83
C GLY A 31 1.70 10.33 11.29
N LYS A 32 2.78 9.58 11.54
CA LYS A 32 3.42 9.40 12.86
C LYS A 32 4.37 10.55 13.24
N GLY A 33 4.56 11.54 12.37
CA GLY A 33 5.37 12.74 12.62
C GLY A 33 6.81 12.68 12.13
N VAL A 34 7.21 11.64 11.39
CA VAL A 34 8.53 11.59 10.74
C VAL A 34 8.57 12.60 9.60
N ALA A 35 9.69 13.33 9.46
CA ALA A 35 9.85 14.30 8.39
C ALA A 35 9.76 13.62 7.02
N ARG A 36 9.03 14.22 6.06
CA ARG A 36 8.76 13.62 4.74
C ARG A 36 10.04 13.14 4.04
N ASP A 37 11.09 13.96 4.04
CA ASP A 37 12.35 13.63 3.36
C ASP A 37 13.07 12.44 4.04
N GLU A 38 12.99 12.32 5.36
CA GLU A 38 13.51 11.17 6.10
C GLU A 38 12.69 9.91 5.84
N ALA A 39 11.34 10.00 5.88
CA ALA A 39 10.47 8.87 5.52
C ALA A 39 10.76 8.39 4.08
N HIS A 40 11.00 9.32 3.16
CA HIS A 40 11.36 9.01 1.78
C HIS A 40 12.75 8.35 1.64
N GLU A 41 13.73 8.73 2.46
CA GLU A 41 15.06 8.13 2.50
C GLU A 41 15.02 6.69 3.06
N ILE A 42 14.30 6.49 4.17
CA ILE A 42 14.14 5.19 4.82
C ILE A 42 13.47 4.20 3.84
N LEU A 43 12.32 4.55 3.27
CA LEU A 43 11.59 3.65 2.38
C LEU A 43 12.30 3.43 1.05
N ARG A 44 12.99 4.43 0.50
CA ARG A 44 13.82 4.25 -0.71
C ARG A 44 14.97 3.28 -0.46
N THR A 45 15.63 3.36 0.69
CA THR A 45 16.72 2.45 1.07
C THR A 45 16.21 1.02 1.25
N ALA A 46 15.12 0.82 2.01
CA ALA A 46 14.49 -0.48 2.18
C ALA A 46 14.00 -1.08 0.84
N SER A 47 13.43 -0.26 -0.05
CA SER A 47 12.97 -0.68 -1.37
C SER A 47 14.11 -1.08 -2.29
N PHE A 48 15.25 -0.37 -2.27
CA PHE A 48 16.44 -0.79 -3.02
C PHE A 48 16.98 -2.13 -2.50
N GLN A 49 17.05 -2.32 -1.18
CA GLN A 49 17.46 -3.60 -0.59
C GLN A 49 16.52 -4.74 -0.98
N ALA A 50 15.20 -4.51 -1.05
CA ALA A 50 14.22 -5.51 -1.49
C ALA A 50 14.45 -5.93 -2.95
N VAL A 51 14.74 -4.97 -3.84
CA VAL A 51 15.09 -5.23 -5.24
C VAL A 51 16.43 -5.96 -5.38
N GLU A 52 17.45 -5.60 -4.59
CA GLU A 52 18.79 -6.20 -4.66
C GLU A 52 18.82 -7.64 -4.10
N THR A 53 18.12 -7.89 -2.99
CA THR A 53 18.11 -9.20 -2.31
C THR A 53 17.04 -10.15 -2.83
N GLY A 54 15.96 -9.62 -3.44
CA GLY A 54 14.75 -10.36 -3.74
C GLY A 54 13.88 -10.66 -2.52
N GLU A 55 14.23 -10.18 -1.32
CA GLU A 55 13.39 -10.29 -0.12
C GLU A 55 12.13 -9.42 -0.24
N HIS A 56 11.05 -9.86 0.40
CA HIS A 56 9.80 -9.09 0.48
C HIS A 56 10.01 -7.82 1.32
N LEU A 57 9.55 -6.66 0.83
CA LEU A 57 9.81 -5.34 1.45
C LEU A 57 9.41 -5.31 2.93
N LYS A 58 8.28 -5.92 3.31
CA LYS A 58 7.84 -6.06 4.71
C LYS A 58 8.92 -6.65 5.62
N GLU A 59 9.63 -7.68 5.17
CA GLU A 59 10.66 -8.36 5.98
C GLU A 59 11.88 -7.47 6.19
N ILE A 60 12.21 -6.62 5.22
CA ILE A 60 13.25 -5.60 5.37
C ILE A 60 12.77 -4.48 6.30
N CYS A 61 11.50 -4.08 6.20
CA CYS A 61 10.91 -3.10 7.11
C CYS A 61 10.93 -3.57 8.57
N LEU A 62 10.58 -4.83 8.84
CA LEU A 62 10.64 -5.46 10.17
C LEU A 62 12.08 -5.54 10.72
N LYS A 63 13.09 -5.60 9.84
CA LYS A 63 14.52 -5.59 10.20
C LYS A 63 15.10 -4.17 10.33
N THR A 64 14.34 -3.13 9.97
CA THR A 64 14.82 -1.74 9.95
C THR A 64 14.48 -1.05 11.28
N GLU A 65 15.50 -0.84 12.12
CA GLU A 65 15.37 -0.22 13.46
C GLU A 65 14.52 1.07 13.44
N LYS A 66 14.83 2.01 12.54
CA LYS A 66 14.08 3.28 12.38
C LYS A 66 12.57 3.11 12.09
N LEU A 67 12.15 1.99 11.51
CA LEU A 67 10.74 1.70 11.26
C LEU A 67 10.09 1.08 12.50
N MET A 68 10.81 0.20 13.19
CA MET A 68 10.34 -0.48 14.40
C MET A 68 10.37 0.42 15.66
N GLU A 69 11.08 1.56 15.62
CA GLU A 69 10.94 2.65 16.59
C GLU A 69 9.59 3.38 16.48
N VAL A 70 8.92 3.32 15.31
CA VAL A 70 7.69 4.08 14.99
C VAL A 70 6.44 3.20 14.92
N PHE A 71 6.62 1.94 14.52
CA PHE A 71 5.56 0.96 14.32
C PHE A 71 5.80 -0.35 15.08
N SER A 72 4.72 -0.91 15.58
CA SER A 72 4.66 -2.32 15.98
C SER A 72 4.67 -3.26 14.77
N GLU A 73 4.96 -4.54 15.02
CA GLU A 73 4.88 -5.60 14.00
C GLU A 73 3.45 -5.76 13.44
N ASP A 74 2.41 -5.59 14.28
CA ASP A 74 1.00 -5.63 13.85
C ASP A 74 0.65 -4.45 12.92
N GLU A 75 1.11 -3.24 13.22
CA GLU A 75 0.97 -2.08 12.34
C GLU A 75 1.72 -2.30 11.01
N MET A 76 2.94 -2.87 11.08
CA MET A 76 3.72 -3.19 9.90
C MET A 76 3.00 -4.22 9.02
N ASN A 77 2.48 -5.32 9.59
CA ASN A 77 1.69 -6.30 8.85
C ASN A 77 0.45 -5.65 8.21
N SER A 78 -0.29 -4.82 8.95
CA SER A 78 -1.48 -4.12 8.46
C SER A 78 -1.19 -3.18 7.28
N MET A 79 -0.04 -2.49 7.26
CA MET A 79 0.36 -1.63 6.14
C MET A 79 0.69 -2.38 4.85
N PHE A 80 0.96 -3.69 4.92
CA PHE A 80 1.21 -4.53 3.74
C PHE A 80 -0.04 -5.26 3.23
N GLU A 81 -1.18 -5.18 3.92
CA GLU A 81 -2.47 -5.62 3.39
C GLU A 81 -2.91 -4.68 2.23
N PRO A 82 -3.07 -5.16 0.98
CA PRO A 82 -3.37 -4.27 -0.16
C PRO A 82 -4.71 -3.53 -0.04
N SER A 83 -5.65 -4.08 0.74
CA SER A 83 -6.93 -3.45 1.08
C SER A 83 -6.79 -2.19 1.96
N SER A 84 -5.63 -2.00 2.63
CA SER A 84 -5.34 -0.83 3.47
C SER A 84 -4.98 0.45 2.67
N HIS A 85 -4.72 0.32 1.36
CA HIS A 85 -4.26 1.41 0.49
C HIS A 85 -5.16 1.64 -0.74
N LEU A 86 -6.48 1.52 -0.55
CA LEU A 86 -7.48 1.70 -1.63
C LEU A 86 -7.83 3.18 -1.92
N GLY A 87 -7.36 4.12 -1.10
CA GLY A 87 -7.71 5.54 -1.19
C GLY A 87 -9.24 5.77 -1.23
N VAL A 88 -9.68 6.70 -2.08
CA VAL A 88 -11.11 7.04 -2.30
C VAL A 88 -11.76 6.26 -3.44
N SER A 89 -11.20 5.10 -3.84
CA SER A 89 -11.68 4.33 -5.00
C SER A 89 -13.15 3.91 -4.89
N GLY A 90 -13.63 3.56 -3.70
CA GLY A 90 -15.05 3.26 -3.45
C GLY A 90 -15.95 4.48 -3.66
N GLU A 91 -15.56 5.64 -3.13
CA GLU A 91 -16.32 6.89 -3.25
C GLU A 91 -16.49 7.32 -4.72
N ILE A 92 -15.43 7.20 -5.52
CA ILE A 92 -15.47 7.50 -6.96
C ILE A 92 -16.42 6.55 -7.70
N VAL A 93 -16.47 5.27 -7.34
CA VAL A 93 -17.40 4.29 -7.93
C VAL A 93 -18.84 4.62 -7.57
N ASP A 94 -19.11 4.95 -6.30
CA ASP A 94 -20.45 5.31 -5.82
C ASP A 94 -20.95 6.60 -6.48
N GLU A 95 -20.11 7.63 -6.61
CA GLU A 95 -20.43 8.88 -7.33
C GLU A 95 -20.77 8.61 -8.79
N ALA A 96 -19.92 7.86 -9.51
CA ALA A 96 -20.13 7.53 -10.92
C ALA A 96 -21.44 6.74 -11.13
N VAL A 97 -21.77 5.79 -10.24
CA VAL A 97 -23.01 5.02 -10.28
C VAL A 97 -24.24 5.89 -9.95
N ALA A 98 -24.11 6.85 -9.03
CA ALA A 98 -25.19 7.80 -8.72
C ALA A 98 -25.51 8.70 -9.93
N LEU A 99 -24.49 9.32 -10.53
CA LEU A 99 -24.63 10.16 -11.72
C LEU A 99 -25.29 9.40 -12.89
N ALA A 100 -24.85 8.17 -13.15
CA ALA A 100 -25.43 7.33 -14.20
C ALA A 100 -26.90 6.97 -13.93
N ARG A 101 -27.28 6.75 -12.66
CA ARG A 101 -28.66 6.45 -12.26
C ARG A 101 -29.60 7.64 -12.36
N ASP A 102 -29.12 8.85 -12.13
CA ASP A 102 -29.96 10.05 -12.25
C ASP A 102 -30.14 10.47 -13.72
N ALA A 103 -29.10 10.30 -14.55
CA ALA A 103 -29.18 10.54 -15.99
C ALA A 103 -30.20 9.66 -16.75
N ILE A 104 -30.61 8.52 -16.19
CA ILE A 104 -31.64 7.62 -16.77
C ILE A 104 -33.02 7.73 -16.12
N LYS A 105 -33.20 8.63 -15.13
CA LYS A 105 -34.49 8.91 -14.49
C LYS A 105 -35.19 10.15 -15.04
N GLY A 106 -34.46 10.99 -15.77
CA GLY A 106 -34.99 12.14 -16.54
C GLY A 106 -35.47 11.72 -17.93
#